data_AF-A0A2T4CGQ0-F1
#
_entry.id   AF-A0A2T4CGQ0-F1
#
_cell.length_a   1.000
_cell.length_b   1.000
_cell.length_c   1.000
_cell.angle_alpha   90.00
_cell.angle_beta   90.00
_cell.angle_gamma   90.00
#
_symmetry.space_group_name_H-M   'P 1'
#
loop_
_entity.id
_entity.type
_entity.pdbx_description
1 polymer ?
#
loop_
_entity_poly.entity_id
_entity_poly.type
_entity_poly.pdbx_seq_one_letter_code
_entity_poly.pdbx_strand_id
1 'polypeptide(L)'
;RQACYDGAYGARAMHSLQNYDEEEPDYDGNACTLSATYHAGTGTLQLFSHHVTAPATPGGRPEYHMVEVDGGYLTGSREGFLQGAGALRNARDLAKEHRDRFNPGGKCESSRRRT
;
A
#
# COMPACT_ATOMS: atom_id res chain seq x y z
N ARG A 1 -12.69 1.43 10.88
CA ARG A 1 -11.95 2.68 11.21
C ARG A 1 -10.45 2.46 11.38
N GLN A 2 -10.01 1.42 12.10
CA GLN A 2 -8.59 1.14 12.33
C GLN A 2 -7.78 1.04 11.01
N ALA A 3 -8.29 0.32 10.01
CA ALA A 3 -7.64 0.18 8.71
C ALA A 3 -7.38 1.51 7.98
N CYS A 4 -8.27 2.49 8.15
CA CYS A 4 -8.09 3.84 7.58
C CYS A 4 -6.89 4.55 8.22
N TYR A 5 -6.80 4.50 9.55
CA TYR A 5 -5.68 5.11 10.28
C TYR A 5 -4.36 4.42 9.97
N ASP A 6 -4.32 3.09 10.07
CA ASP A 6 -3.10 2.31 9.81
C ASP A 6 -2.62 2.51 8.35
N GLY A 7 -3.57 2.51 7.42
CA GLY A 7 -3.30 2.76 6.01
C GLY A 7 -2.83 4.19 5.73
N ALA A 8 -3.39 5.20 6.39
CA ALA A 8 -2.92 6.58 6.27
C ALA A 8 -1.48 6.74 6.80
N TYR A 9 -1.13 6.10 7.92
CA TYR A 9 0.25 6.10 8.42
C TYR A 9 1.21 5.42 7.45
N GLY A 10 0.82 4.27 6.88
CA GLY A 10 1.62 3.58 5.87
C GLY A 10 1.81 4.41 4.59
N ALA A 11 0.73 5.03 4.10
CA ALA A 11 0.76 5.89 2.92
C ALA A 11 1.67 7.11 3.15
N ARG A 12 1.61 7.72 4.34
CA ARG A 12 2.52 8.79 4.74
C ARG A 12 3.98 8.34 4.73
N ALA A 13 4.27 7.18 5.33
CA ALA A 13 5.63 6.66 5.40
C ALA A 13 6.20 6.36 4.01
N MET A 14 5.40 5.75 3.13
CA MET A 14 5.79 5.48 1.75
C MET A 14 6.01 6.77 0.96
N HIS A 15 5.12 7.75 1.11
CA HIS A 15 5.26 9.06 0.45
C HIS A 15 6.52 9.81 0.93
N SER A 16 6.87 9.72 2.22
CA SER A 16 8.14 10.26 2.72
C SER A 16 9.37 9.51 2.21
N LEU A 17 9.27 8.19 1.97
CA LEU A 17 10.36 7.40 1.41
C LEU A 17 10.58 7.70 -0.08
N GLN A 18 9.51 7.91 -0.84
CA GLN A 18 9.56 8.27 -2.26
C GLN A 18 10.20 9.64 -2.49
N ASN A 19 9.89 10.59 -1.62
CA ASN A 19 10.37 11.97 -1.69
C ASN A 19 11.62 12.20 -0.82
N TYR A 20 12.37 11.14 -0.51
CA TYR A 20 13.60 11.27 0.24
C TYR A 20 14.67 11.92 -0.66
N ASP A 21 15.24 13.04 -0.21
CA ASP A 21 16.24 13.85 -0.94
C ASP A 21 15.68 14.69 -2.11
N GLU A 22 14.35 14.78 -2.23
CA GLU A 22 13.68 15.66 -3.21
C GLU A 22 13.40 17.05 -2.62
N GLU A 23 13.65 18.12 -3.38
CA GLU A 23 13.42 19.51 -2.95
C GLU A 23 11.92 19.86 -2.86
N GLU A 24 11.10 19.30 -3.76
CA GLU A 24 9.65 19.46 -3.77
C GLU A 24 8.97 18.08 -3.75
N PRO A 25 7.99 17.84 -2.86
CA PRO A 25 7.31 16.55 -2.78
C PRO A 25 6.44 16.31 -4.01
N ASP A 26 6.70 15.21 -4.72
CA ASP A 26 5.86 14.68 -5.78
C ASP A 26 4.73 13.82 -5.20
N TYR A 27 3.54 14.03 -5.74
CA TYR A 27 2.31 13.33 -5.37
C TYR A 27 1.85 12.51 -6.57
N ASP A 28 2.44 11.33 -6.72
CA ASP A 28 2.15 10.43 -7.83
C ASP A 28 0.71 9.85 -7.82
N GLY A 29 -0.01 10.04 -6.71
CA GLY A 29 -1.38 9.54 -6.49
C GLY A 29 -1.48 8.02 -6.45
N ASN A 30 -0.36 7.31 -6.45
CA ASN A 30 -0.34 5.86 -6.52
C ASN A 30 -0.63 5.26 -5.15
N ALA A 31 -1.43 4.19 -5.14
CA ALA A 31 -1.71 3.46 -3.92
C ALA A 31 -0.54 2.54 -3.56
N CYS A 32 0.36 3.03 -2.71
CA CYS A 32 1.56 2.27 -2.30
C CYS A 32 1.37 1.50 -0.98
N THR A 33 0.24 1.68 -0.30
CA THR A 33 -0.07 0.99 0.95
C THR A 33 -1.38 0.22 0.83
N LEU A 34 -1.36 -1.03 1.28
CA LEU A 34 -2.51 -1.91 1.31
C LEU A 34 -2.78 -2.32 2.76
N SER A 35 -4.06 -2.42 3.14
CA SER A 35 -4.49 -2.92 4.45
C SER A 35 -5.54 -4.01 4.28
N ALA A 36 -5.62 -4.92 5.24
CA ALA A 36 -6.61 -5.99 5.25
C ALA A 36 -7.37 -5.99 6.58
N THR A 37 -8.67 -6.23 6.53
CA THR A 37 -9.48 -6.47 7.74
C THR A 37 -10.20 -7.80 7.62
N TYR A 38 -10.17 -8.58 8.71
CA TYR A 38 -10.96 -9.79 8.84
C TYR A 38 -12.03 -9.60 9.91
N HIS A 39 -13.30 -9.79 9.55
CA HIS A 39 -14.42 -9.72 10.47
C HIS A 39 -14.89 -11.14 10.81
N ALA A 40 -14.49 -11.64 11.98
CA ALA A 40 -14.74 -13.02 12.40
C ALA A 40 -16.24 -13.35 12.50
N GLY A 41 -17.08 -12.40 12.91
CA GLY A 41 -18.52 -12.63 13.06
C GLY A 41 -19.25 -12.93 11.74
N THR A 42 -18.74 -12.41 10.62
CA THR A 42 -19.28 -12.66 9.27
C THR A 42 -18.38 -13.55 8.43
N GLY A 43 -17.17 -13.85 8.91
CA GLY A 43 -16.15 -14.59 8.16
C GLY A 43 -15.65 -13.85 6.93
N THR A 44 -15.72 -12.52 6.88
CA THR A 44 -15.38 -11.72 5.70
C THR A 44 -13.97 -11.13 5.78
N LEU A 45 -13.28 -11.13 4.65
CA LEU A 45 -12.03 -10.40 4.41
C LEU A 45 -12.35 -9.18 3.54
N GLN A 46 -11.77 -8.04 3.87
CA GLN A 46 -11.78 -6.84 3.02
C GLN A 46 -10.36 -6.33 2.86
N LEU A 47 -10.01 -5.94 1.63
CA LEU A 47 -8.74 -5.36 1.25
C LEU A 47 -8.96 -3.92 0.83
N PHE A 48 -8.08 -3.03 1.29
CA PHE A 48 -8.13 -1.61 0.98
C PHE A 48 -6.79 -1.13 0.48
N SER A 49 -6.84 -0.17 -0.43
CA SER A 49 -5.70 0.59 -0.91
C SER A 49 -5.72 2.00 -0.36
N HIS A 50 -4.52 2.53 -0.07
CA HIS A 50 -4.32 3.84 0.52
C HIS A 50 -3.35 4.64 -0.33
N HIS A 51 -3.74 5.87 -0.65
CA HIS A 51 -2.90 6.80 -1.43
C HIS A 51 -2.97 8.21 -0.82
N VAL A 52 -1.94 8.99 -1.12
CA VAL A 52 -1.81 10.40 -0.72
C VAL A 52 -2.09 11.27 -1.93
N THR A 53 -2.85 12.34 -1.73
CA THR A 53 -3.00 13.40 -2.73
C THR A 53 -2.44 14.72 -2.21
N ALA A 54 -2.04 15.57 -3.15
CA ALA A 54 -1.59 16.92 -2.84
C ALA A 54 -2.64 17.69 -2.03
N PRO A 55 -2.22 18.65 -1.18
CA PRO A 55 -3.14 19.51 -0.46
C PRO A 55 -4.06 20.29 -1.42
N ALA A 56 -5.34 20.44 -1.05
CA ALA A 56 -6.30 21.23 -1.82
C ALA A 56 -5.98 22.74 -1.84
N THR A 57 -5.13 23.22 -0.93
CA THR A 57 -4.70 24.61 -0.83
C THR A 57 -3.17 24.72 -0.74
N PRO A 58 -2.54 25.77 -1.30
CA PRO A 58 -1.09 25.99 -1.14
C PRO A 58 -0.70 26.07 0.35
N GLY A 59 0.29 25.26 0.75
CA GLY A 59 0.72 25.15 2.15
C GLY A 59 -0.22 24.34 3.05
N GLY A 60 -1.26 23.71 2.49
CA GLY A 60 -2.16 22.82 3.20
C GLY A 60 -1.51 21.48 3.57
N ARG A 61 -2.28 20.60 4.25
CA ARG A 61 -1.83 19.24 4.59
C ARG A 61 -2.20 18.26 3.48
N PRO A 62 -1.37 17.23 3.22
CA PRO A 62 -1.74 16.15 2.31
C PRO A 62 -3.00 15.42 2.78
N GLU A 63 -3.80 14.97 1.83
CA GLU A 63 -5.00 14.19 2.09
C GLU A 63 -4.74 12.70 1.89
N TYR A 64 -5.40 11.86 2.68
CA TYR A 64 -5.24 10.41 2.68
C TYR A 64 -6.56 9.76 2.32
N HIS A 65 -6.53 8.94 1.27
CA HIS A 65 -7.71 8.29 0.74
C HIS A 65 -7.60 6.80 0.93
N MET A 66 -8.72 6.18 1.28
CA MET A 66 -8.87 4.74 1.45
C MET A 66 -9.92 4.25 0.46
N VAL A 67 -9.56 3.29 -0.38
CA VAL A 67 -10.45 2.70 -1.39
C VAL A 67 -10.49 1.19 -1.20
N GLU A 68 -11.69 0.61 -1.10
CA GLU A 68 -11.86 -0.85 -1.09
C GLU A 68 -11.51 -1.41 -2.46
N VAL A 69 -10.59 -2.39 -2.49
CA VAL A 69 -10.11 -3.00 -3.74
C VAL A 69 -10.66 -4.41 -3.94
N ASP A 70 -10.96 -5.11 -2.84
CA ASP A 70 -11.53 -6.46 -2.89
C ASP A 70 -12.18 -6.81 -1.55
N GLY A 71 -13.14 -7.74 -1.57
CA GLY A 71 -13.81 -8.23 -0.37
C GLY A 71 -14.63 -9.49 -0.61
N GLY A 72 -14.69 -10.37 0.39
CA GLY A 72 -15.44 -11.62 0.25
C GLY A 72 -15.51 -12.49 1.50
N TYR A 73 -16.33 -13.54 1.43
CA TYR A 73 -16.52 -14.52 2.50
C TYR A 73 -15.45 -15.61 2.44
N LEU A 74 -14.70 -15.79 3.52
CA LEU A 74 -13.71 -16.86 3.63
C LEU A 74 -14.28 -18.18 4.17
N THR A 75 -15.44 -18.13 4.83
CA THR A 75 -16.02 -19.30 5.51
C THR A 75 -17.17 -19.96 4.74
N GLY A 76 -17.61 -19.37 3.63
CA GLY A 76 -18.75 -19.86 2.85
C GLY A 76 -18.42 -21.04 1.92
N SER A 77 -17.20 -21.11 1.39
CA SER A 77 -16.78 -22.21 0.51
C SER A 77 -15.25 -22.32 0.44
N ARG A 78 -14.76 -23.49 0.01
CA ARG A 78 -13.32 -23.70 -0.26
C ARG A 78 -12.80 -22.74 -1.32
N GLU A 79 -13.59 -22.47 -2.35
CA GLU A 79 -13.21 -21.57 -3.44
C GLU A 79 -13.06 -20.12 -2.94
N GLY A 80 -14.05 -19.61 -2.19
CA GLY A 80 -13.99 -18.27 -1.62
C GLY A 80 -12.80 -18.10 -0.67
N PHE A 81 -12.48 -19.13 0.11
CA PHE A 81 -11.27 -19.15 0.93
C PHE A 81 -9.99 -19.03 0.10
N LEU A 82 -9.86 -19.84 -0.95
CA LEU A 82 -8.67 -19.85 -1.80
C LEU A 82 -8.49 -18.50 -2.53
N GLN A 83 -9.58 -17.93 -3.05
CA GLN A 83 -9.56 -16.63 -3.71
C GLN A 83 -9.15 -15.52 -2.74
N GLY A 84 -9.80 -15.42 -1.58
CA GLY A 84 -9.49 -14.37 -0.60
C GLY A 84 -8.08 -14.51 0.01
N ALA A 85 -7.64 -15.74 0.30
CA ALA A 85 -6.26 -15.98 0.76
C ALA A 85 -5.23 -15.66 -0.33
N GLY A 86 -5.56 -15.92 -1.60
CA GLY A 86 -4.74 -15.54 -2.75
C GLY A 86 -4.63 -14.03 -2.89
N ALA A 87 -5.76 -13.32 -2.87
CA ALA A 87 -5.82 -11.86 -2.94
C ALA A 87 -4.99 -11.21 -1.82
N LEU A 88 -5.09 -11.72 -0.59
CA LEU A 88 -4.28 -11.23 0.54
C LEU A 88 -2.78 -11.46 0.32
N ARG A 89 -2.36 -12.61 -0.22
CA ARG A 89 -0.93 -12.86 -0.51
C ARG A 89 -0.43 -11.92 -1.60
N ASN A 90 -1.17 -11.80 -2.70
CA ASN A 90 -0.84 -10.92 -3.81
C ASN A 90 -0.73 -9.45 -3.34
N ALA A 91 -1.63 -9.01 -2.47
CA ALA A 91 -1.58 -7.68 -1.86
C ALA A 91 -0.29 -7.49 -1.02
N ARG A 92 0.13 -8.51 -0.26
CA ARG A 92 1.38 -8.43 0.52
C ARG A 92 2.62 -8.39 -0.38
N ASP A 93 2.62 -9.17 -1.46
CA ASP A 93 3.71 -9.20 -2.43
C ASP A 93 3.81 -7.86 -3.17
N LEU A 94 2.69 -7.30 -3.62
CA LEU A 94 2.63 -5.97 -4.25
C LEU A 94 3.13 -4.87 -3.29
N ALA A 95 2.70 -4.89 -2.02
CA ALA A 95 3.17 -3.93 -1.03
C ALA A 95 4.69 -4.04 -0.77
N LYS A 96 5.25 -5.27 -0.86
CA LYS A 96 6.69 -5.49 -0.77
C LYS A 96 7.41 -4.93 -2.00
N GLU A 97 6.93 -5.20 -3.21
CA GLU A 97 7.50 -4.67 -4.45
C GLU A 97 7.55 -3.13 -4.43
N HIS A 98 6.49 -2.49 -3.94
CA HIS A 98 6.49 -1.04 -3.75
C HIS A 98 7.57 -0.58 -2.79
N ARG A 99 7.73 -1.24 -1.62
CA ARG A 99 8.79 -0.88 -0.67
C ARG A 99 10.19 -1.10 -1.24
N ASP A 100 10.41 -2.24 -1.90
CA ASP A 100 11.72 -2.62 -2.42
C ASP A 100 12.16 -1.68 -3.56
N ARG A 101 11.21 -1.18 -4.37
CA ARG A 101 11.48 -0.20 -5.44
C ARG A 101 12.11 1.10 -4.91
N PHE A 102 11.67 1.56 -3.75
CA PHE A 102 12.12 2.84 -3.16
C PHE A 102 13.20 2.65 -2.09
N ASN A 103 13.67 1.42 -1.83
CA ASN A 103 14.76 1.20 -0.90
C ASN A 103 16.11 1.64 -1.54
N PRO A 104 16.82 2.63 -0.98
CA PRO A 104 18.08 3.13 -1.55
C PRO A 104 19.22 2.09 -1.58
N GLY A 105 19.07 0.94 -0.90
CA GLY A 105 20.03 -0.17 -0.92
C GLY A 105 20.03 -1.05 -2.18
N GLY A 106 19.08 -0.87 -3.11
CA GLY A 106 18.97 -1.67 -4.35
C GLY A 106 19.99 -1.35 -5.45
N LYS A 107 20.88 -0.38 -5.24
CA LYS A 107 21.96 0.01 -6.20
C LYS A 107 23.35 -0.54 -5.84
N CYS A 108 23.46 -1.63 -5.09
CA CYS A 108 24.77 -2.20 -4.74
C CYS A 108 25.30 -3.31 -5.69
N GLU A 109 24.63 -3.62 -6.80
CA GLU A 109 25.11 -4.69 -7.69
C GLU A 109 24.86 -4.43 -9.18
N SER A 110 25.46 -3.37 -9.73
CA SER A 110 25.67 -3.30 -11.20
C SER A 110 26.90 -2.55 -11.70
N SER A 111 27.79 -2.03 -10.83
CA SER A 111 28.99 -1.30 -11.30
C SER A 111 30.25 -2.17 -11.48
N ARG A 112 30.22 -3.48 -11.19
CA ARG A 112 31.33 -4.39 -11.52
C ARG A 112 31.03 -5.20 -12.77
N ARG A 113 31.22 -4.59 -13.94
CA ARG A 113 31.79 -5.19 -15.15
C ARG A 113 31.65 -4.22 -16.33
N ARG A 114 32.70 -3.43 -16.53
CA ARG A 114 33.22 -3.01 -17.85
C ARG A 114 34.51 -2.22 -17.60
N THR A 115 35.59 -2.97 -17.42
CA THR A 115 36.93 -2.59 -17.91
C THR A 115 37.14 -3.31 -19.23
#